data_AF-A0A3B0YGV3-F1
#
_entry.id   AF-A0A3B0YGV3-F1
#
_cell.length_a   1.000
_cell.length_b   1.000
_cell.length_c   1.000
_cell.angle_alpha   90.00
_cell.angle_beta   90.00
_cell.angle_gamma   90.00
#
_symmetry.space_group_name_H-M   'P 1'
#
loop_
_entity.id
_entity.type
_entity.pdbx_description
1 polymer ?
#
loop_
_entity_poly.entity_id
_entity_poly.type
_entity_poly.pdbx_seq_one_letter_code
_entity_poly.pdbx_strand_id
1 'polypeptide(L)' 'MKKDVAAYMRYYNLERLHTANGDQSPINYENSLKKVSGGT' A
#
# COMPACT_ATOMS: atom_id res chain seq x y z
N MET A 1 20.49 -11.51 -2.60
CA MET A 1 19.31 -11.61 -3.49
C MET A 1 17.99 -11.84 -2.74
N LYS A 2 17.73 -12.99 -2.10
CA LYS A 2 16.41 -13.21 -1.44
C LYS A 2 16.10 -12.19 -0.33
N LYS A 3 17.10 -11.81 0.47
CA LYS A 3 16.96 -10.79 1.52
C LYS A 3 16.65 -9.41 0.94
N ASP A 4 17.33 -9.04 -0.14
CA ASP A 4 17.14 -7.76 -0.82
C ASP A 4 15.76 -7.66 -1.46
N VAL A 5 15.29 -8.77 -2.08
CA VAL A 5 13.93 -8.84 -2.63
C VAL A 5 12.88 -8.73 -1.52
N ALA A 6 13.05 -9.45 -0.40
CA ALA A 6 12.12 -9.34 0.73
C ALA A 6 12.09 -7.92 1.32
N ALA A 7 13.26 -7.29 1.47
CA ALA A 7 13.36 -5.91 1.91
C ALA A 7 12.70 -4.94 0.94
N TYR A 8 12.91 -5.12 -0.37
CA TYR A 8 12.29 -4.31 -1.41
C TYR A 8 10.77 -4.45 -1.42
N MET A 9 10.25 -5.68 -1.34
CA MET A 9 8.80 -5.93 -1.30
C MET A 9 8.17 -5.31 -0.05
N ARG A 10 8.83 -5.40 1.11
CA ARG A 10 8.39 -4.75 2.35
C ARG A 10 8.36 -3.23 2.20
N TYR A 11 9.45 -2.64 1.71
CA TYR A 11 9.56 -1.21 1.48
C TYR A 11 8.46 -0.70 0.53
N TYR A 12 8.32 -1.35 -0.63
CA TYR A 12 7.35 -0.93 -1.65
C TYR A 12 5.91 -1.02 -1.15
N ASN A 13 5.53 -2.13 -0.50
CA ASN A 13 4.13 -2.36 -0.12
C ASN A 13 3.71 -1.59 1.15
N LEU A 14 4.63 -1.40 2.11
CA LEU A 14 4.29 -0.87 3.43
C LEU A 14 4.80 0.55 3.68
N GLU A 15 5.99 0.88 3.19
CA GLU A 15 6.71 2.10 3.61
C GLU A 15 6.72 3.20 2.54
N ARG A 16 6.70 2.82 1.25
CA ARG A 16 6.73 3.77 0.14
C ARG A 16 5.42 4.52 0.04
N LEU A 17 5.48 5.84 0.16
CA LEU A 17 4.34 6.73 -0.06
C LEU A 17 4.24 7.12 -1.53
N HIS A 18 3.01 7.21 -2.03
CA HIS A 18 2.73 7.63 -3.41
C HIS A 18 1.80 8.84 -3.39
N THR A 19 2.22 9.94 -4.00
CA THR A 19 1.41 11.17 -4.15
C THR A 19 0.09 10.90 -4.87
N ALA A 20 0.11 10.00 -5.86
CA ALA A 20 -1.09 9.55 -6.58
C ALA A 20 -2.10 8.82 -5.67
N ASN A 21 -1.65 8.22 -4.57
CA ASN A 21 -2.49 7.53 -3.58
C ASN A 21 -2.78 8.42 -2.36
N GLY A 22 -2.62 9.74 -2.48
CA GLY A 22 -2.80 10.66 -1.36
C GLY A 22 -1.75 10.49 -0.26
N ASP A 23 -0.49 10.27 -0.66
CA ASP A 23 0.65 10.03 0.23
C ASP A 23 0.47 8.81 1.14
N GLN A 24 -0.29 7.81 0.67
CA GLN A 24 -0.44 6.52 1.33
C GLN A 24 0.47 5.47 0.70
N SER A 25 0.80 4.44 1.49
CA SER A 25 1.42 3.23 0.96
C SER A 25 0.40 2.40 0.17
N PRO A 26 0.86 1.56 -0.79
CA PRO A 26 -0.04 0.78 -1.64
C PRO A 26 -1.08 -0.02 -0.85
N ILE A 27 -0.68 -0.69 0.24
CA ILE A 27 -1.60 -1.48 1.05
C ILE A 27 -2.67 -0.63 1.75
N ASN A 28 -2.29 0.56 2.22
CA ASN A 28 -3.20 1.46 2.93
C ASN A 28 -4.22 2.06 1.96
N TYR A 29 -3.77 2.40 0.75
CA TYR A 29 -4.65 2.85 -0.32
C TYR A 29 -5.68 1.76 -0.69
N GLU A 30 -5.26 0.53 -0.95
CA GLU A 30 -6.18 -0.58 -1.25
C GLU A 30 -7.19 -0.84 -0.11
N ASN A 31 -6.74 -0.76 1.14
CA ASN A 31 -7.61 -0.94 2.30
C ASN A 31 -8.62 0.20 2.48
N SER A 32 -8.27 1.42 2.04
CA SER A 32 -9.21 2.55 2.05
C SER A 32 -10.36 2.34 1.05
N LEU A 33 -10.08 1.73 -0.10
CA LEU A 33 -11.06 1.39 -1.13
C LEU A 33 -11.99 0.24 -0.73
N LYS A 34 -11.53 -0.67 0.14
CA LYS A 34 -12.37 -1.77 0.66
C LYS A 34 -13.49 -1.29 1.58
N LYS A 35 -13.40 -0.08 2.14
CA LYS A 35 -14.45 0.48 3.02
C LYS A 35 -15.68 1.06 2.28
N VAL A 36 -15.80 0.88 0.96
CA VAL A 36 -16.80 1.60 0.16
C VAL A 36 -18.08 0.78 -0.16
N SER A 37 -18.24 -0.46 0.31
CA SER A 37 -19.50 -1.22 0.16
C SER A 37 -20.26 -1.34 1.47
N GLY A 38 -21.06 -0.33 1.82
CA GLY A 38 -21.93 -0.34 3.00
C GLY A 38 -22.96 0.80 3.04
N GLY A 39 -23.42 1.29 1.89
CA GLY A 39 -24.41 2.37 1.81
C GLY A 39 -25.67 1.94 1.05
N THR A 40 -26.75 1.76 1.82
CA THR A 40 -28.20 1.73 1.51
C THR A 40 -28.68 1.06 0.23
#